data_AF-A0A226M892-F1
#
_entry.id   AF-A0A226M892-F1
#
_cell.length_a   1.000
_cell.length_b   1.000
_cell.length_c   1.000
_cell.angle_alpha   90.00
_cell.angle_beta   90.00
_cell.angle_gamma   90.00
#
_symmetry.space_group_name_H-M   'P 1'
#
loop_
_entity.id
_entity.type
_entity.pdbx_description
1 polymer ?
#
loop_
_entity_poly.entity_id
_entity_poly.type
_entity_poly.pdbx_seq_one_letter_code
_entity_poly.pdbx_strand_id
1 'polypeptide(L)'
;YEELHLPVLGQLVGSLVLCCTSQEDRTRRSALSALRHLYAFILGRARKPMAAGAVRPSQTSYMGERWEAPQEEEQEKLKEWEDDDETSLFTSTTDIVLCFAKHFHSSENTDLLLVALQGMRDCSNYHTLVTANMISALIGNFKPTTNDVSNWQLIAEGLSPWWGQTGVQRIVTAIHRRRKLITEKRPNRNIWGVLHWLATSDPHAVTLSLLRCSPTCDKNTWKLWKMVLSSVDVVPKMVQEILQLLEMAPLNQETKIGSLPLAATITLHEIVQCEQYGPQVRLYFPELFIALIFQMVSSGMRTPMEVTAVMADLFCLSAPTSAIRIVVEVLHNLLQCAGLEHLAHYMERHGLWGQLLGAATWRDGLR
;
A
#
# COMPACT_ATOMS: atom_id res chain seq x y z
N TYR A 1 16.12 -25.76 15.80
CA TYR A 1 14.68 -25.78 16.11
C TYR A 1 14.10 -24.57 15.42
N GLU A 2 13.32 -24.81 14.36
CA GLU A 2 12.59 -23.78 13.63
C GLU A 2 11.72 -23.00 14.63
N GLU A 3 11.84 -21.68 14.62
CA GLU A 3 10.90 -20.81 15.32
C GLU A 3 9.50 -21.19 14.82
N LEU A 4 8.64 -21.67 15.72
CA LEU A 4 7.23 -21.88 15.43
C LEU A 4 6.60 -20.50 15.18
N HIS A 5 6.71 -20.04 13.94
CA HIS A 5 5.84 -19.01 13.39
C HIS A 5 4.44 -19.59 13.43
N LEU A 6 3.57 -19.01 14.24
CA LEU A 6 2.15 -19.29 14.21
C LEU A 6 1.54 -18.30 13.23
N PRO A 7 1.30 -18.67 11.96
CA PRO A 7 0.86 -17.75 10.90
C PRO A 7 -0.52 -17.14 11.12
N VAL A 8 -1.12 -17.38 12.29
CA VAL A 8 -2.46 -16.95 12.69
C VAL A 8 -2.43 -16.21 14.03
N LEU A 9 -1.27 -16.03 14.67
CA LEU A 9 -1.20 -15.49 16.04
C LEU A 9 -1.80 -14.08 16.14
N GLY A 10 -1.45 -13.19 15.21
CA GLY A 10 -2.03 -11.85 15.14
C GLY A 10 -3.54 -11.86 14.91
N GLN A 11 -4.02 -12.79 14.07
CA GLN A 11 -5.45 -12.94 13.80
C GLN A 11 -6.22 -13.46 15.02
N LEU A 12 -5.63 -14.43 15.72
CA LEU A 12 -6.19 -15.04 16.93
C LEU A 12 -6.30 -14.01 18.04
N VAL A 13 -5.21 -13.28 18.33
CA VAL A 13 -5.22 -12.21 19.35
C VAL A 13 -6.23 -11.13 18.97
N GLY A 14 -6.27 -10.68 17.72
CA GLY A 14 -7.25 -9.69 17.27
C GLY A 14 -8.70 -10.15 17.47
N SER A 15 -8.97 -11.42 17.17
CA SER A 15 -10.31 -12.00 17.32
C SER A 15 -10.71 -12.12 18.79
N LEU A 16 -9.78 -12.56 19.65
CA LEU A 16 -10.00 -12.65 21.10
C LEU A 16 -10.21 -11.27 21.73
N VAL A 17 -9.46 -10.26 21.30
CA VAL A 17 -9.65 -8.86 21.73
C VAL A 17 -11.07 -8.37 21.39
N LEU A 18 -11.57 -8.69 20.19
CA LEU A 18 -12.95 -8.37 19.84
C LEU A 18 -13.95 -9.15 20.71
N CYS A 19 -13.69 -10.42 21.03
CA CYS A 19 -14.52 -11.22 21.91
C CYS A 19 -14.55 -10.73 23.37
N CYS A 20 -13.47 -10.12 23.88
CA CYS A 20 -13.44 -9.48 25.20
C CYS A 20 -14.45 -8.31 25.32
N THR A 21 -14.93 -7.80 24.19
CA THR A 21 -15.93 -6.73 24.15
C THR A 21 -17.36 -7.26 23.96
N SER A 22 -17.55 -8.59 23.95
CA SER A 22 -18.88 -9.20 23.89
C SER A 22 -19.73 -8.85 25.13
N GLN A 23 -21.03 -8.63 24.93
CA GLN A 23 -22.00 -8.47 26.02
C GLN A 23 -22.18 -9.76 26.83
N GLU A 24 -21.80 -10.91 26.28
CA GLU A 24 -21.91 -12.20 26.95
C GLU A 24 -20.73 -12.45 27.90
N ASP A 25 -21.00 -12.46 29.20
CA ASP A 25 -19.99 -12.61 30.25
C ASP A 25 -19.17 -13.90 30.18
N ARG A 26 -19.74 -14.98 29.65
CA ARG A 26 -19.01 -16.24 29.45
C ARG A 26 -17.97 -16.09 28.35
N THR A 27 -18.38 -15.59 27.19
CA THR A 27 -17.50 -15.35 26.04
C THR A 27 -16.39 -14.35 26.38
N ARG A 28 -16.73 -13.28 27.09
CA ARG A 28 -15.76 -12.28 27.57
C ARG A 28 -14.70 -12.87 28.50
N ARG A 29 -15.12 -13.63 29.53
CA ARG A 29 -14.18 -14.25 30.49
C ARG A 29 -13.31 -15.32 29.83
N SER A 30 -13.88 -16.15 28.95
CA SER A 30 -13.13 -17.16 28.19
C SER A 30 -12.09 -16.51 27.27
N ALA A 31 -12.45 -15.42 26.58
CA ALA A 31 -11.53 -14.70 25.71
C ALA A 31 -10.38 -14.06 26.50
N LEU A 32 -10.67 -13.45 27.65
CA LEU A 32 -9.65 -12.88 28.53
C LEU A 32 -8.69 -13.94 29.07
N SER A 33 -9.24 -15.09 29.50
CA SER A 33 -8.42 -16.23 29.94
C SER A 33 -7.53 -16.75 28.80
N ALA A 34 -8.07 -16.91 27.59
CA ALA A 34 -7.28 -17.34 26.44
C ALA A 34 -6.14 -16.36 26.10
N LEU A 35 -6.41 -15.05 26.17
CA LEU A 35 -5.37 -14.02 25.98
C LEU A 35 -4.27 -14.13 27.03
N ARG A 36 -4.60 -14.35 28.31
CA ARG A 36 -3.60 -14.54 29.37
C ARG A 36 -2.67 -15.71 29.05
N HIS A 37 -3.22 -16.86 28.66
CA HIS A 37 -2.43 -18.03 28.28
C HIS A 37 -1.54 -17.77 27.06
N LEU A 38 -2.06 -17.07 26.05
CA LEU A 38 -1.29 -16.70 24.86
C LEU A 38 -0.16 -15.73 25.20
N TYR A 39 -0.39 -14.76 26.07
CA TYR A 39 0.65 -13.82 26.48
C TYR A 39 1.78 -14.51 27.24
N ALA A 40 1.43 -15.40 28.19
CA ALA A 40 2.41 -16.23 28.89
C ALA A 40 3.23 -17.10 27.93
N PHE A 41 2.58 -17.66 26.91
CA PHE A 41 3.27 -18.41 25.85
C PHE A 41 4.25 -17.54 25.04
N ILE A 42 3.84 -16.32 24.65
CA ILE A 42 4.70 -15.39 23.90
C ILE A 42 5.89 -14.93 24.74
N LEU A 43 5.70 -14.65 26.03
CA LEU A 43 6.83 -14.32 26.90
C LEU A 43 7.74 -15.53 27.14
N GLY A 44 7.17 -16.74 27.20
CA GLY A 44 7.94 -17.99 27.18
C GLY A 44 8.83 -18.13 25.95
N ARG A 45 8.40 -17.62 24.78
CA ARG A 45 9.21 -17.54 23.56
C ARG A 45 10.42 -16.61 23.73
N ALA A 46 10.25 -15.46 24.39
CA ALA A 46 11.33 -14.50 24.65
C ALA A 46 12.35 -14.97 25.70
N ARG A 47 12.03 -15.99 26.52
CA ARG A 47 12.85 -16.49 27.64
C ARG A 47 13.93 -17.52 27.27
N LYS A 48 14.03 -18.02 26.02
CA LYS A 48 15.02 -19.05 25.67
C LYS A 48 16.35 -18.43 25.21
N PRO A 49 17.40 -18.35 26.05
CA PRO A 49 18.74 -18.05 25.57
C PRO A 49 19.20 -19.20 24.66
N MET A 50 19.84 -18.87 23.53
CA MET A 50 20.60 -19.86 22.76
C MET A 50 21.51 -20.61 23.74
N ALA A 51 21.29 -21.91 23.87
CA ALA A 51 22.17 -22.76 24.65
C ALA A 51 23.59 -22.59 24.10
N ALA A 52 24.51 -22.14 24.95
CA ALA A 52 25.92 -22.03 24.65
C ALA A 52 26.44 -23.39 24.19
N GLY A 53 26.85 -23.47 22.92
CA GLY A 53 27.35 -24.70 22.32
C GLY A 53 27.95 -24.48 20.94
N ALA A 54 29.21 -24.03 20.94
CA ALA A 54 30.20 -24.14 19.86
C ALA A 54 29.95 -23.39 18.53
N VAL A 55 30.72 -22.34 18.26
CA VAL A 55 31.81 -22.26 17.25
C VAL A 55 32.19 -20.77 17.06
N ARG A 56 33.50 -20.51 16.92
CA ARG A 56 34.14 -19.18 16.76
C ARG A 56 33.59 -18.36 15.58
N PRO A 57 33.63 -17.02 15.64
CA PRO A 57 33.08 -16.17 14.59
C PRO A 57 34.08 -16.02 13.43
N SER A 58 33.64 -16.36 12.22
CA SER A 58 34.17 -15.77 10.98
C SER A 58 33.09 -14.90 10.37
N GLN A 59 33.49 -13.67 10.08
CA GLN A 59 32.71 -12.55 9.57
C GLN A 59 31.72 -12.91 8.45
N THR A 60 30.43 -12.68 8.69
CA THR A 60 29.48 -12.13 7.70
C THR A 60 28.37 -11.41 8.47
N SER A 61 28.43 -10.08 8.44
CA SER A 61 27.44 -9.18 9.02
C SER A 61 26.19 -9.16 8.15
N TYR A 62 25.17 -9.94 8.52
CA TYR A 62 23.78 -9.67 8.18
C TYR A 62 23.03 -9.46 9.51
N MET A 63 22.51 -8.24 9.68
CA MET A 63 21.83 -7.81 10.90
C MET A 63 20.49 -8.54 11.06
N GLY A 64 20.48 -9.59 11.88
CA GLY A 64 19.26 -10.13 12.46
C GLY A 64 18.79 -9.24 13.61
N GLU A 65 17.51 -8.90 13.62
CA GLU A 65 16.83 -8.12 14.65
C GLU A 65 17.17 -8.67 16.05
N ARG A 66 17.95 -7.90 16.79
CA ARG A 66 18.43 -8.25 18.13
C ARG A 66 17.28 -8.01 19.11
N TRP A 67 16.70 -9.09 19.64
CA TRP A 67 15.70 -9.06 20.70
C TRP A 67 16.23 -8.33 21.93
N GLU A 68 15.47 -7.35 22.43
CA GLU A 68 15.65 -6.86 23.80
C GLU A 68 14.99 -7.87 24.75
N ALA A 69 15.72 -8.32 25.77
CA ALA A 69 15.20 -9.23 26.77
C ALA A 69 14.03 -8.56 27.53
N PRO A 70 12.99 -9.30 27.97
CA PRO A 70 11.91 -8.74 28.77
C PRO A 70 12.48 -8.03 30.01
N GLN A 71 12.17 -6.74 30.19
CA GLN A 71 12.64 -5.95 31.33
C GLN A 71 12.19 -6.59 32.66
N GLU A 72 12.98 -6.46 33.72
CA GLU A 72 12.67 -7.03 35.06
C GLU A 72 11.27 -6.60 35.56
N GLU A 73 10.80 -5.40 35.20
CA GLU A 73 9.44 -4.89 35.46
C GLU A 73 8.32 -5.75 34.81
N GLU A 74 8.53 -6.28 33.60
CA GLU A 74 7.55 -7.15 32.92
C GLU A 74 7.55 -8.56 33.54
N GLN A 75 8.67 -8.97 34.15
CA GLN A 75 8.82 -10.24 34.84
C GLN A 75 8.20 -10.21 36.25
N GLU A 76 8.30 -9.08 36.96
CA GLU A 76 7.61 -8.84 38.23
C GLU A 76 6.09 -8.77 38.03
N LYS A 77 5.63 -8.06 36.99
CA LYS A 77 4.21 -8.08 36.60
C LYS A 77 3.73 -9.52 36.45
N LEU A 78 4.42 -10.39 35.70
CA LEU A 78 3.99 -11.78 35.55
C LEU A 78 3.91 -12.60 36.84
N LYS A 79 4.72 -12.32 37.84
CA LYS A 79 4.63 -13.03 39.14
C LYS A 79 3.43 -12.54 39.94
N GLU A 80 3.13 -11.25 39.86
CA GLU A 80 1.88 -10.67 40.36
C GLU A 80 0.64 -11.29 39.66
N TRP A 81 0.79 -11.87 38.45
CA TRP A 81 -0.31 -12.50 37.69
C TRP A 81 -0.75 -13.89 38.18
N GLU A 82 0.14 -14.65 38.80
CA GLU A 82 -0.19 -15.99 39.32
C GLU A 82 -0.98 -15.89 40.64
N ASP A 83 -0.85 -14.75 41.33
CA ASP A 83 -1.43 -14.51 42.65
C ASP A 83 -2.73 -13.66 42.61
N ASP A 84 -2.99 -12.89 41.53
CA ASP A 84 -4.10 -11.94 41.45
C ASP A 84 -5.31 -12.51 40.67
N ASP A 85 -6.38 -12.87 41.39
CA ASP A 85 -7.58 -13.54 40.86
C ASP A 85 -8.49 -12.59 40.04
N GLU A 86 -8.21 -11.28 40.03
CA GLU A 86 -9.03 -10.25 39.36
C GLU A 86 -8.24 -9.28 38.45
N THR A 87 -8.49 -9.44 37.13
CA THR A 87 -8.77 -8.36 36.16
C THR A 87 -7.92 -7.08 36.01
N SER A 88 -6.76 -6.89 36.65
CA SER A 88 -6.09 -5.57 36.70
C SER A 88 -5.20 -5.17 35.49
N LEU A 89 -4.69 -6.12 34.69
CA LEU A 89 -3.71 -5.80 33.63
C LEU A 89 -4.26 -5.11 32.39
N PHE A 90 -5.54 -5.32 32.12
CA PHE A 90 -6.17 -4.89 30.89
C PHE A 90 -7.27 -3.89 31.23
N THR A 91 -6.84 -2.70 31.63
CA THR A 91 -7.74 -1.57 31.89
C THR A 91 -8.51 -1.15 30.64
N SER A 92 -7.98 -1.45 29.45
CA SER A 92 -8.64 -1.19 28.18
C SER A 92 -8.21 -2.16 27.06
N THR A 93 -9.01 -2.21 25.99
CA THR A 93 -8.67 -2.89 24.73
C THR A 93 -7.32 -2.42 24.16
N THR A 94 -7.01 -1.13 24.31
CA THR A 94 -5.75 -0.53 23.87
C THR A 94 -4.56 -1.15 24.58
N ASP A 95 -4.66 -1.33 25.89
CA ASP A 95 -3.58 -1.90 26.71
C ASP A 95 -3.31 -3.35 26.32
N ILE A 96 -4.37 -4.14 26.07
CA ILE A 96 -4.24 -5.50 25.54
C ILE A 96 -3.45 -5.47 24.23
N VAL A 97 -3.91 -4.68 23.26
CA VAL A 97 -3.32 -4.63 21.92
C VAL A 97 -1.85 -4.20 21.98
N LEU A 98 -1.52 -3.19 22.78
CA LEU A 98 -0.15 -2.71 22.94
C LEU A 98 0.76 -3.76 23.59
N CYS A 99 0.29 -4.48 24.61
CA CYS A 99 1.07 -5.54 25.24
C CYS A 99 1.48 -6.62 24.24
N PHE A 100 0.56 -7.05 23.36
CA PHE A 100 0.90 -8.04 22.32
C PHE A 100 1.73 -7.47 21.17
N ALA A 101 1.36 -6.28 20.68
CA ALA A 101 1.98 -5.69 19.49
C ALA A 101 3.50 -5.46 19.65
N LYS A 102 3.97 -5.19 20.87
CA LYS A 102 5.39 -5.05 21.21
C LYS A 102 6.22 -6.32 21.00
N HIS A 103 5.59 -7.49 21.11
CA HIS A 103 6.27 -8.78 20.98
C HIS A 103 5.99 -9.47 19.63
N PHE A 104 5.25 -8.82 18.73
CA PHE A 104 4.85 -9.35 17.44
C PHE A 104 5.81 -8.98 16.32
N HIS A 105 6.02 -9.91 15.39
CA HIS A 105 6.68 -9.64 14.11
C HIS A 105 5.78 -8.74 13.26
N SER A 106 6.37 -8.07 12.28
CA SER A 106 5.62 -7.24 11.30
C SER A 106 4.45 -7.99 10.65
N SER A 107 4.60 -9.29 10.34
CA SER A 107 3.52 -10.10 9.77
C SER A 107 2.35 -10.30 10.74
N GLU A 108 2.64 -10.51 12.03
CA GLU A 108 1.62 -10.71 13.08
C GLU A 108 0.91 -9.39 13.40
N ASN A 109 1.65 -8.27 13.43
CA ASN A 109 1.08 -6.93 13.54
C ASN A 109 0.20 -6.56 12.32
N THR A 110 0.59 -7.01 11.11
CA THR A 110 -0.24 -6.88 9.90
C THR A 110 -1.56 -7.63 10.08
N ASP A 111 -1.51 -8.87 10.55
CA ASP A 111 -2.70 -9.69 10.78
C ASP A 111 -3.63 -9.07 11.82
N LEU A 112 -3.07 -8.54 12.91
CA LEU A 112 -3.82 -7.87 13.97
C LEU A 112 -4.52 -6.61 13.43
N LEU A 113 -3.85 -5.82 12.59
CA LEU A 113 -4.44 -4.67 11.93
C LEU A 113 -5.54 -5.07 10.93
N LEU A 114 -5.35 -6.15 10.17
CA LEU A 114 -6.36 -6.68 9.25
C LEU A 114 -7.62 -7.14 9.98
N VAL A 115 -7.50 -7.73 11.17
CA VAL A 115 -8.64 -8.09 12.02
C VAL A 115 -9.34 -6.85 12.57
N ALA A 116 -8.60 -5.83 12.98
CA ALA A 116 -9.20 -4.56 13.41
C ALA A 116 -9.97 -3.89 12.25
N LEU A 117 -9.38 -3.85 11.06
CA LEU A 117 -10.07 -3.45 9.82
C LEU A 117 -11.30 -4.34 9.55
N GLN A 118 -11.27 -5.61 9.98
CA GLN A 118 -12.38 -6.55 9.89
C GLN A 118 -13.60 -6.22 10.72
N GLY A 119 -13.39 -5.82 11.97
CA GLY A 119 -14.48 -5.46 12.86
C GLY A 119 -15.13 -4.11 12.55
N MET A 120 -14.52 -3.25 11.72
CA MET A 120 -15.15 -2.02 11.22
C MET A 120 -16.26 -2.35 10.20
N ARG A 121 -17.47 -2.56 10.69
CA ARG A 121 -18.71 -2.76 9.91
C ARG A 121 -19.73 -1.68 10.28
N ASP A 122 -20.54 -1.25 9.30
CA ASP A 122 -21.63 -0.26 9.43
C ASP A 122 -22.77 -0.66 10.41
N CYS A 123 -22.63 -1.76 11.17
CA CYS A 123 -23.71 -2.38 11.94
C CYS A 123 -23.60 -2.16 13.45
N SER A 124 -22.47 -1.66 13.97
CA SER A 124 -22.28 -1.45 15.42
C SER A 124 -21.30 -0.32 15.73
N ASN A 125 -21.82 0.75 16.34
CA ASN A 125 -21.03 1.86 16.88
C ASN A 125 -19.98 1.39 17.90
N TYR A 126 -20.29 0.33 18.66
CA TYR A 126 -19.44 -0.20 19.70
C TYR A 126 -18.24 -0.98 19.13
N HIS A 127 -18.48 -1.91 18.19
CA HIS A 127 -17.36 -2.61 17.50
C HIS A 127 -16.48 -1.66 16.70
N THR A 128 -17.08 -0.60 16.12
CA THR A 128 -16.32 0.47 15.44
C THR A 128 -15.39 1.22 16.38
N LEU A 129 -15.81 1.49 17.62
CA LEU A 129 -14.96 2.18 18.60
C LEU A 129 -13.80 1.29 19.07
N VAL A 130 -14.08 0.02 19.38
CA VAL A 130 -13.06 -0.95 19.81
C VAL A 130 -12.00 -1.12 18.73
N THR A 131 -12.42 -1.31 17.49
CA THR A 131 -11.51 -1.46 16.34
C THR A 131 -10.74 -0.19 16.00
N ALA A 132 -11.34 0.99 16.22
CA ALA A 132 -10.63 2.28 16.12
C ALA A 132 -9.47 2.35 17.12
N ASN A 133 -9.71 1.96 18.36
CA ASN A 133 -8.69 1.95 19.41
C ASN A 133 -7.58 0.94 19.09
N MET A 134 -7.94 -0.25 18.60
CA MET A 134 -6.96 -1.24 18.12
C MET A 134 -6.08 -0.64 17.01
N ILE A 135 -6.69 -0.01 16.00
CA ILE A 135 -5.96 0.64 14.90
C ILE A 135 -5.02 1.72 15.42
N SER A 136 -5.50 2.61 16.29
CA SER A 136 -4.69 3.69 16.85
C SER A 136 -3.49 3.17 17.64
N ALA A 137 -3.65 2.08 18.38
CA ALA A 137 -2.57 1.42 19.12
C ALA A 137 -1.52 0.79 18.20
N LEU A 138 -1.97 0.22 17.08
CA LEU A 138 -1.11 -0.51 16.14
C LEU A 138 -0.32 0.41 15.22
N ILE A 139 -0.87 1.56 14.83
CA ILE A 139 -0.21 2.51 13.93
C ILE A 139 1.19 2.91 14.47
N GLY A 140 1.33 3.12 15.78
CA GLY A 140 2.63 3.48 16.37
C GLY A 140 3.65 2.34 16.45
N ASN A 141 3.20 1.09 16.43
CA ASN A 141 4.05 -0.11 16.55
C ASN A 141 4.27 -0.83 15.23
N PHE A 142 3.47 -0.54 14.21
CA PHE A 142 3.66 -1.10 12.88
C PHE A 142 4.95 -0.54 12.31
N LYS A 143 5.92 -1.42 12.09
CA LYS A 143 7.08 -1.12 11.25
C LYS A 143 6.82 -1.84 9.93
N PRO A 144 6.50 -1.13 8.84
CA PRO A 144 6.40 -1.79 7.55
C PRO A 144 7.75 -2.46 7.31
N THR A 145 7.75 -3.80 7.24
CA THR A 145 8.96 -4.55 6.92
C THR A 145 9.44 -4.09 5.56
N THR A 146 10.59 -3.40 5.54
CA THR A 146 11.34 -3.09 4.33
C THR A 146 11.96 -4.35 3.70
N ASN A 147 11.70 -5.53 4.26
CA ASN A 147 11.98 -6.84 3.66
C ASN A 147 11.06 -7.05 2.46
N ASP A 148 11.37 -6.36 1.37
CA ASP A 148 11.89 -6.98 0.16
C ASP A 148 12.34 -5.83 -0.72
N VAL A 149 13.53 -5.99 -1.28
CA VAL A 149 14.09 -5.13 -2.32
C VAL A 149 13.06 -5.06 -3.44
N SER A 150 12.18 -4.06 -3.35
CA SER A 150 11.13 -3.75 -4.32
C SER A 150 11.78 -3.01 -5.48
N ASN A 151 12.89 -3.57 -5.96
CA ASN A 151 13.59 -3.06 -7.10
C ASN A 151 12.64 -3.22 -8.28
N TRP A 152 12.18 -2.09 -8.81
CA TRP A 152 11.39 -2.02 -10.03
C TRP A 152 11.99 -2.88 -11.15
N GLN A 153 13.32 -3.07 -11.14
CA GLN A 153 14.05 -3.95 -12.05
C GLN A 153 13.66 -5.44 -11.94
N LEU A 154 13.49 -5.98 -10.73
CA LEU A 154 13.06 -7.38 -10.54
C LEU A 154 11.60 -7.59 -10.97
N ILE A 155 10.76 -6.55 -10.84
CA ILE A 155 9.37 -6.55 -11.31
C ILE A 155 9.34 -6.48 -12.85
N ALA A 156 10.19 -5.65 -13.47
CA ALA A 156 10.29 -5.48 -14.92
C ALA A 156 10.84 -6.74 -15.64
N GLU A 157 11.75 -7.47 -15.00
CA GLU A 157 12.35 -8.70 -15.55
C GLU A 157 11.42 -9.92 -15.47
N GLY A 158 10.24 -9.80 -14.81
CA GLY A 158 9.25 -10.88 -14.72
C GLY A 158 9.73 -12.12 -13.94
N LEU A 159 10.83 -11.99 -13.19
CA LEU A 159 11.59 -13.11 -12.61
C LEU A 159 11.00 -13.66 -11.31
N SER A 160 9.95 -13.08 -10.73
CA SER A 160 9.23 -13.78 -9.65
C SER A 160 7.79 -13.30 -9.47
N PRO A 161 6.80 -14.15 -9.83
CA PRO A 161 5.38 -13.95 -9.52
C PRO A 161 4.99 -14.21 -8.05
N TRP A 162 5.94 -14.59 -7.18
CA TRP A 162 5.68 -15.07 -5.82
C TRP A 162 6.54 -14.36 -4.78
N TRP A 163 6.53 -13.03 -4.76
CA TRP A 163 6.85 -12.32 -3.52
C TRP A 163 5.54 -12.20 -2.73
N GLY A 164 5.53 -12.72 -1.51
CA GLY A 164 4.37 -12.64 -0.63
C GLY A 164 3.86 -11.19 -0.57
N GLN A 165 2.53 -11.00 -0.56
CA GLN A 165 1.97 -9.65 -0.43
C GLN A 165 2.60 -8.98 0.80
N THR A 166 3.27 -7.84 0.60
CA THR A 166 3.80 -7.05 1.71
C THR A 166 2.65 -6.72 2.66
N GLY A 167 2.96 -6.50 3.94
CA GLY A 167 1.94 -6.13 4.92
C GLY A 167 1.10 -4.94 4.44
N VAL A 168 1.77 -3.93 3.86
CA VAL A 168 1.15 -2.75 3.23
C VAL A 168 0.18 -3.16 2.12
N GLN A 169 0.57 -4.04 1.20
CA GLN A 169 -0.31 -4.48 0.11
C GLN A 169 -1.55 -5.21 0.62
N ARG A 170 -1.40 -6.08 1.63
CA ARG A 170 -2.54 -6.78 2.25
C ARG A 170 -3.52 -5.77 2.86
N ILE A 171 -2.99 -4.78 3.59
CA ILE A 171 -3.78 -3.73 4.25
C ILE A 171 -4.51 -2.85 3.24
N VAL A 172 -3.81 -2.31 2.25
CA VAL A 172 -4.39 -1.44 1.21
C VAL A 172 -5.45 -2.19 0.40
N THR A 173 -5.19 -3.46 0.05
CA THR A 173 -6.17 -4.31 -0.66
C THR A 173 -7.41 -4.56 0.20
N ALA A 174 -7.24 -4.81 1.50
CA ALA A 174 -8.37 -4.98 2.42
C ALA A 174 -9.20 -3.70 2.54
N ILE A 175 -8.54 -2.54 2.63
CA ILE A 175 -9.20 -1.21 2.64
C ILE A 175 -9.99 -1.01 1.35
N HIS A 176 -9.38 -1.27 0.18
CA HIS A 176 -10.04 -1.11 -1.12
C HIS A 176 -11.30 -1.99 -1.23
N ARG A 177 -11.21 -3.28 -0.86
CA ARG A 177 -12.35 -4.20 -0.88
C ARG A 177 -13.48 -3.75 0.05
N ARG A 178 -13.14 -3.25 1.22
CA ARG A 178 -14.11 -2.81 2.24
C ARG A 178 -14.75 -1.48 1.93
N ARG A 179 -14.11 -0.65 1.11
CA ARG A 179 -14.61 0.69 0.80
C ARG A 179 -16.06 0.70 0.29
N LYS A 180 -16.45 -0.31 -0.49
CA LYS A 180 -17.82 -0.43 -1.01
C LYS A 180 -18.86 -0.72 0.09
N LEU A 181 -18.40 -1.22 1.24
CA LEU A 181 -19.21 -1.69 2.36
C LEU A 181 -19.26 -0.72 3.54
N ILE A 182 -18.50 0.39 3.48
CA ILE A 182 -18.36 1.34 4.59
C ILE A 182 -18.89 2.70 4.16
N THR A 183 -20.12 2.98 4.54
CA THR A 183 -20.82 4.24 4.23
C THR A 183 -20.75 5.24 5.38
N GLU A 184 -20.52 4.75 6.61
CA GLU A 184 -20.47 5.60 7.80
C GLU A 184 -19.24 6.51 7.87
N LYS A 185 -19.41 7.71 8.44
CA LYS A 185 -18.34 8.72 8.55
C LYS A 185 -17.20 8.30 9.49
N ARG A 186 -17.50 7.57 10.57
CA ARG A 186 -16.51 7.23 11.62
C ARG A 186 -15.51 6.14 11.17
N PRO A 187 -15.93 4.97 10.67
CA PRO A 187 -14.99 3.98 10.13
C PRO A 187 -14.12 4.55 9.01
N ASN A 188 -14.70 5.43 8.17
CA ASN A 188 -13.96 6.11 7.10
C ASN A 188 -12.81 6.99 7.62
N ARG A 189 -12.95 7.66 8.78
CA ARG A 189 -11.86 8.46 9.39
C ARG A 189 -10.69 7.60 9.85
N ASN A 190 -10.97 6.42 10.42
CA ASN A 190 -9.91 5.51 10.88
C ASN A 190 -9.16 4.89 9.71
N ILE A 191 -9.90 4.47 8.67
CA ILE A 191 -9.31 3.98 7.41
C ILE A 191 -8.43 5.05 6.78
N TRP A 192 -8.90 6.31 6.78
CA TRP A 192 -8.12 7.44 6.30
C TRP A 192 -6.81 7.60 7.09
N GLY A 193 -6.87 7.56 8.42
CA GLY A 193 -5.68 7.63 9.27
C GLY A 193 -4.65 6.54 8.99
N VAL A 194 -5.09 5.29 8.84
CA VAL A 194 -4.19 4.16 8.49
C VAL A 194 -3.54 4.37 7.14
N LEU A 195 -4.34 4.69 6.12
CA LEU A 195 -3.85 4.82 4.75
C LEU A 195 -2.88 6.00 4.61
N HIS A 196 -3.17 7.11 5.29
CA HIS A 196 -2.31 8.27 5.35
C HIS A 196 -0.97 7.98 6.04
N TRP A 197 -1.02 7.30 7.18
CA TRP A 197 0.18 6.91 7.91
C TRP A 197 1.06 5.96 7.10
N LEU A 198 0.45 4.97 6.42
CA LEU A 198 1.16 4.06 5.52
C LEU A 198 1.87 4.82 4.40
N ALA A 199 1.19 5.79 3.77
CA ALA A 199 1.77 6.54 2.67
C ALA A 199 2.90 7.49 3.10
N THR A 200 2.83 7.97 4.34
CA THR A 200 3.90 8.79 4.92
C THR A 200 5.13 7.93 5.26
N SER A 201 4.91 6.69 5.70
CA SER A 201 5.97 5.77 6.14
C SER A 201 6.62 5.00 4.99
N ASP A 202 5.84 4.57 4.01
CA ASP A 202 6.29 3.78 2.86
C ASP A 202 5.48 4.16 1.60
N PRO A 203 5.80 5.31 0.97
CA PRO A 203 5.10 5.79 -0.22
C PRO A 203 5.25 4.83 -1.41
N HIS A 204 6.36 4.09 -1.49
CA HIS A 204 6.62 3.09 -2.52
C HIS A 204 5.61 1.95 -2.45
N ALA A 205 5.53 1.25 -1.30
CA ALA A 205 4.63 0.12 -1.17
C ALA A 205 3.16 0.54 -1.30
N VAL A 206 2.78 1.73 -0.82
CA VAL A 206 1.42 2.26 -1.00
C VAL A 206 1.11 2.56 -2.47
N THR A 207 2.03 3.21 -3.20
CA THR A 207 1.90 3.48 -4.65
C THR A 207 1.63 2.18 -5.40
N LEU A 208 2.51 1.20 -5.24
CA LEU A 208 2.40 -0.09 -5.90
C LEU A 208 1.09 -0.82 -5.54
N SER A 209 0.70 -0.76 -4.28
CA SER A 209 -0.52 -1.41 -3.80
C SER A 209 -1.79 -0.77 -4.38
N LEU A 210 -1.83 0.56 -4.49
CA LEU A 210 -2.95 1.27 -5.10
C LEU A 210 -3.04 1.04 -6.61
N LEU A 211 -1.90 1.04 -7.32
CA LEU A 211 -1.85 0.68 -8.75
C LEU A 211 -2.35 -0.75 -8.99
N ARG A 212 -2.01 -1.69 -8.09
CA ARG A 212 -2.51 -3.07 -8.13
C ARG A 212 -4.00 -3.21 -7.78
N CYS A 213 -4.57 -2.27 -7.02
CA CYS A 213 -5.99 -2.32 -6.65
C CYS A 213 -6.92 -2.11 -7.85
N SER A 214 -6.51 -1.27 -8.82
CA SER A 214 -7.26 -1.05 -10.05
C SER A 214 -6.33 -0.60 -11.18
N PRO A 215 -6.15 -1.42 -12.24
CA PRO A 215 -5.31 -1.03 -13.38
C PRO A 215 -5.91 0.11 -14.20
N THR A 216 -7.21 0.38 -14.07
CA THR A 216 -7.93 1.47 -14.74
C THR A 216 -8.17 2.68 -13.83
N CYS A 217 -7.62 2.67 -12.60
CA CYS A 217 -7.87 3.68 -11.57
C CYS A 217 -9.36 4.03 -11.42
N ASP A 218 -10.19 3.03 -11.11
CA ASP A 218 -11.64 3.23 -10.96
C ASP A 218 -12.00 4.30 -9.90
N LYS A 219 -13.25 4.78 -9.92
CA LYS A 219 -13.73 5.82 -8.98
C LYS A 219 -13.47 5.48 -7.51
N ASN A 220 -13.42 4.20 -7.13
CA ASN A 220 -13.17 3.78 -5.74
C ASN A 220 -11.68 3.89 -5.37
N THR A 221 -10.82 3.46 -6.29
CA THR A 221 -9.37 3.54 -6.19
C THR A 221 -8.91 4.99 -6.23
N TRP A 222 -9.46 5.81 -7.13
CA TRP A 222 -9.13 7.25 -7.16
C TRP A 222 -9.51 7.99 -5.88
N LYS A 223 -10.62 7.60 -5.24
CA LYS A 223 -10.91 8.15 -3.91
C LYS A 223 -9.89 7.72 -2.85
N LEU A 224 -9.16 6.60 -3.02
CA LEU A 224 -8.11 6.16 -2.08
C LEU A 224 -6.87 7.01 -2.32
N TRP A 225 -6.51 7.21 -3.59
CA TRP A 225 -5.50 8.17 -4.01
C TRP A 225 -5.75 9.56 -3.41
N LYS A 226 -6.95 10.13 -3.56
CA LYS A 226 -7.29 11.43 -2.95
C LYS A 226 -7.18 11.48 -1.43
N MET A 227 -7.39 10.35 -0.76
CA MET A 227 -7.22 10.26 0.69
C MET A 227 -5.74 10.29 1.08
N VAL A 228 -4.89 9.61 0.31
CA VAL A 228 -3.44 9.62 0.51
C VAL A 228 -2.82 10.97 0.16
N LEU A 229 -3.15 11.48 -1.03
CA LEU A 229 -2.66 12.73 -1.59
C LEU A 229 -3.21 13.98 -0.87
N SER A 230 -4.01 13.80 0.20
CA SER A 230 -4.51 14.91 1.01
C SER A 230 -3.41 15.65 1.78
N SER A 231 -2.24 15.02 2.01
CA SER A 231 -1.06 15.73 2.51
C SER A 231 -0.13 16.11 1.38
N VAL A 232 0.22 17.40 1.37
CA VAL A 232 1.15 18.01 0.42
C VAL A 232 2.51 17.32 0.41
N ASP A 233 2.99 16.83 1.56
CA ASP A 233 4.32 16.21 1.69
C ASP A 233 4.40 14.81 1.07
N VAL A 234 3.24 14.16 0.88
CA VAL A 234 3.14 12.81 0.33
C VAL A 234 3.07 12.83 -1.20
N VAL A 235 2.45 13.87 -1.77
CA VAL A 235 2.29 14.01 -3.24
C VAL A 235 3.61 13.88 -4.00
N PRO A 236 4.69 14.64 -3.72
CA PRO A 236 5.92 14.53 -4.50
C PRO A 236 6.55 13.14 -4.42
N LYS A 237 6.50 12.50 -3.23
CA LYS A 237 7.01 11.14 -3.03
C LYS A 237 6.26 10.14 -3.89
N MET A 238 4.93 10.20 -3.92
CA MET A 238 4.14 9.28 -4.76
C MET A 238 4.30 9.53 -6.26
N VAL A 239 4.43 10.80 -6.67
CA VAL A 239 4.74 11.14 -8.07
C VAL A 239 6.11 10.60 -8.49
N GLN A 240 7.10 10.66 -7.60
CA GLN A 240 8.42 10.06 -7.83
C GLN A 240 8.34 8.54 -8.02
N GLU A 241 7.53 7.84 -7.22
CA GLU A 241 7.33 6.39 -7.38
C GLU A 241 6.65 6.04 -8.72
N ILE A 242 5.71 6.87 -9.16
CA ILE A 242 5.09 6.74 -10.49
C ILE A 242 6.13 6.97 -11.60
N LEU A 243 6.96 8.00 -11.48
CA LEU A 243 8.04 8.29 -12.44
C LEU A 243 9.00 7.10 -12.55
N GLN A 244 9.50 6.58 -11.43
CA GLN A 244 10.42 5.43 -11.43
C GLN A 244 9.80 4.21 -12.12
N LEU A 245 8.51 3.95 -11.91
CA LEU A 245 7.82 2.85 -12.60
C LEU A 245 7.74 3.09 -14.12
N LEU A 246 7.49 4.34 -14.55
CA LEU A 246 7.46 4.72 -15.97
C LEU A 246 8.85 4.70 -16.62
N GLU A 247 9.94 4.86 -15.87
CA GLU A 247 11.30 4.76 -16.43
C GLU A 247 11.72 3.29 -16.65
N MET A 248 11.19 2.36 -15.85
CA MET A 248 11.69 0.98 -15.78
C MET A 248 10.96 -0.04 -16.66
N ALA A 249 9.70 0.21 -17.05
CA ALA A 249 8.91 -0.76 -17.82
C ALA A 249 8.04 -0.11 -18.90
N PRO A 250 8.03 -0.62 -20.15
CA PRO A 250 7.22 -0.05 -21.22
C PRO A 250 5.73 -0.39 -21.09
N LEU A 251 4.88 0.50 -21.60
CA LEU A 251 3.42 0.49 -21.49
C LEU A 251 2.76 -0.83 -21.95
N ASN A 252 3.38 -1.48 -22.94
CA ASN A 252 2.85 -2.65 -23.64
C ASN A 252 3.43 -3.97 -23.13
N GLN A 253 4.18 -3.97 -22.03
CA GLN A 253 4.64 -5.21 -21.41
C GLN A 253 3.46 -5.87 -20.69
N GLU A 254 2.76 -6.78 -21.37
CA GLU A 254 1.91 -7.77 -20.70
C GLU A 254 2.80 -8.72 -19.89
N THR A 255 3.19 -8.27 -18.71
CA THR A 255 3.75 -9.18 -17.69
C THR A 255 2.58 -9.88 -17.00
N LYS A 256 2.84 -11.07 -16.42
CA LYS A 256 1.88 -11.81 -15.58
C LYS A 256 1.36 -11.01 -14.35
N ILE A 257 1.90 -9.81 -14.11
CA ILE A 257 1.58 -8.86 -13.03
C ILE A 257 0.60 -7.76 -13.51
N GLY A 258 0.29 -7.69 -14.82
CA GLY A 258 -0.63 -6.72 -15.40
C GLY A 258 0.03 -5.41 -15.85
N SER A 259 -0.78 -4.51 -16.41
CA SER A 259 -0.39 -3.25 -17.03
C SER A 259 -0.03 -2.14 -16.00
N LEU A 260 0.94 -2.40 -15.12
CA LEU A 260 1.33 -1.41 -14.08
C LEU A 260 1.76 -0.06 -14.66
N PRO A 261 2.57 0.01 -15.73
CA PRO A 261 2.91 1.30 -16.35
C PRO A 261 1.67 2.03 -16.90
N LEU A 262 0.71 1.33 -17.51
CA LEU A 262 -0.55 1.94 -17.95
C LEU A 262 -1.37 2.46 -16.76
N ALA A 263 -1.45 1.69 -15.67
CA ALA A 263 -2.13 2.13 -14.44
C ALA A 263 -1.45 3.38 -13.84
N ALA A 264 -0.12 3.44 -13.91
CA ALA A 264 0.68 4.58 -13.48
C ALA A 264 0.40 5.81 -14.35
N THR A 265 0.34 5.65 -15.68
CA THR A 265 -0.03 6.74 -16.60
C THR A 265 -1.47 7.22 -16.38
N ILE A 266 -2.44 6.33 -16.19
CA ILE A 266 -3.84 6.71 -15.88
C ILE A 266 -3.90 7.44 -14.54
N THR A 267 -3.17 6.96 -13.52
CA THR A 267 -3.13 7.63 -12.22
C THR A 267 -2.49 9.00 -12.32
N LEU A 268 -1.37 9.12 -13.07
CA LEU A 268 -0.73 10.39 -13.34
C LEU A 268 -1.67 11.35 -14.05
N HIS A 269 -2.46 10.87 -15.01
CA HIS A 269 -3.50 11.65 -15.69
C HIS A 269 -4.50 12.27 -14.71
N GLU A 270 -5.00 11.49 -13.76
CA GLU A 270 -5.89 12.00 -12.71
C GLU A 270 -5.21 13.02 -11.77
N ILE A 271 -3.92 12.81 -11.45
CA ILE A 271 -3.14 13.72 -10.60
C ILE A 271 -2.93 15.07 -11.30
N VAL A 272 -2.48 15.08 -12.56
CA VAL A 272 -2.18 16.32 -13.29
C VAL A 272 -3.42 17.15 -13.62
N GLN A 273 -4.61 16.52 -13.69
CA GLN A 273 -5.88 17.24 -13.83
C GLN A 273 -6.29 17.99 -12.56
N CYS A 274 -5.73 17.65 -11.40
CA CYS A 274 -6.05 18.30 -10.14
C CYS A 274 -5.08 19.46 -9.87
N GLU A 275 -5.52 20.70 -10.11
CA GLU A 275 -4.71 21.93 -9.94
C GLU A 275 -4.00 22.02 -8.58
N GLN A 276 -4.62 21.51 -7.52
CA GLN A 276 -4.05 21.49 -6.16
C GLN A 276 -2.71 20.74 -6.04
N TYR A 277 -2.42 19.79 -6.95
CA TYR A 277 -1.17 19.03 -6.97
C TYR A 277 -0.13 19.60 -7.93
N GLY A 278 -0.49 20.64 -8.70
CA GLY A 278 0.35 21.24 -9.73
C GLY A 278 1.76 21.61 -9.25
N PRO A 279 1.92 22.34 -8.12
CA PRO A 279 3.25 22.71 -7.61
C PRO A 279 4.16 21.51 -7.32
N GLN A 280 3.61 20.40 -6.84
CA GLN A 280 4.37 19.20 -6.47
C GLN A 280 4.70 18.37 -7.72
N VAL A 281 3.80 18.29 -8.69
CA VAL A 281 4.06 17.63 -9.99
C VAL A 281 5.15 18.38 -10.78
N ARG A 282 5.15 19.72 -10.74
CA ARG A 282 6.16 20.56 -11.43
C ARG A 282 7.59 20.20 -11.05
N LEU A 283 7.83 19.68 -9.85
CA LEU A 283 9.16 19.29 -9.37
C LEU A 283 9.81 18.20 -10.23
N TYR A 284 9.01 17.38 -10.90
CA TYR A 284 9.45 16.24 -11.72
C TYR A 284 9.10 16.41 -13.20
N PHE A 285 8.79 17.63 -13.64
CA PHE A 285 8.26 17.87 -14.99
C PHE A 285 9.20 17.37 -16.10
N PRO A 286 10.51 17.72 -16.14
CA PRO A 286 11.39 17.25 -17.21
C PRO A 286 11.47 15.73 -17.28
N GLU A 287 11.60 15.07 -16.14
CA GLU A 287 11.74 13.62 -16.03
C GLU A 287 10.45 12.91 -16.44
N LEU A 288 9.30 13.37 -15.94
CA LEU A 288 7.98 12.84 -16.33
C LEU A 288 7.73 13.00 -17.82
N PHE A 289 8.07 14.16 -18.39
CA PHE A 289 7.89 14.44 -19.81
C PHE A 289 8.71 13.46 -20.65
N ILE A 290 10.00 13.30 -20.35
CA ILE A 290 10.89 12.39 -21.07
C ILE A 290 10.46 10.93 -20.90
N ALA A 291 10.12 10.49 -19.68
CA ALA A 291 9.64 9.13 -19.44
C ALA A 291 8.40 8.82 -20.28
N LEU A 292 7.43 9.74 -20.36
CA LEU A 292 6.22 9.57 -21.19
C LEU A 292 6.52 9.53 -22.69
N ILE A 293 7.48 10.31 -23.19
CA ILE A 293 7.96 10.19 -24.58
C ILE A 293 8.52 8.79 -24.83
N PHE A 294 9.37 8.28 -23.93
CA PHE A 294 9.89 6.92 -24.03
C PHE A 294 8.77 5.88 -24.03
N GLN A 295 7.75 6.03 -23.16
CA GLN A 295 6.58 5.15 -23.13
C GLN A 295 5.84 5.10 -24.47
N MET A 296 5.65 6.25 -25.14
CA MET A 296 5.04 6.29 -26.47
C MET A 296 5.90 5.61 -27.53
N VAL A 297 7.20 5.91 -27.57
CA VAL A 297 8.14 5.34 -28.56
C VAL A 297 8.25 3.82 -28.40
N SER A 298 8.39 3.34 -27.17
CA SER A 298 8.47 1.91 -26.86
C SER A 298 7.15 1.17 -27.16
N SER A 299 6.01 1.86 -27.05
CA SER A 299 4.70 1.30 -27.39
C SER A 299 4.52 1.08 -28.90
N GLY A 300 5.04 2.00 -29.74
CA GLY A 300 4.90 1.96 -31.20
C GLY A 300 5.78 0.94 -31.95
N MET A 301 6.66 0.21 -31.25
CA MET A 301 7.66 -0.69 -31.85
C MET A 301 7.09 -2.06 -32.30
N ARG A 302 5.81 -2.38 -32.05
CA ARG A 302 5.21 -3.66 -32.45
C ARG A 302 4.23 -3.50 -33.63
N THR A 303 4.75 -3.85 -34.81
CA THR A 303 4.12 -4.17 -36.12
C THR A 303 2.85 -3.43 -36.58
N PRO A 304 2.84 -2.85 -37.81
CA PRO A 304 1.64 -2.34 -38.43
C PRO A 304 0.83 -3.51 -38.99
N MET A 305 -0.23 -3.94 -38.30
CA MET A 305 -1.22 -4.82 -38.91
C MET A 305 -2.45 -3.98 -39.27
N GLU A 306 -2.51 -3.72 -40.57
CA GLU A 306 -3.59 -3.28 -41.45
C GLU A 306 -4.84 -2.62 -40.83
N VAL A 307 -4.97 -1.35 -41.21
CA VAL A 307 -6.15 -0.50 -41.15
C VAL A 307 -7.30 -1.14 -41.92
N THR A 308 -8.47 -1.23 -41.30
CA THR A 308 -9.70 -0.57 -41.81
C THR A 308 -10.80 -0.82 -40.78
N ALA A 309 -11.34 0.26 -40.22
CA ALA A 309 -12.78 0.55 -40.21
C ALA A 309 -13.10 1.64 -39.17
N VAL A 310 -13.85 2.63 -39.67
CA VAL A 310 -14.80 3.48 -38.95
C VAL A 310 -14.24 4.65 -38.13
N MET A 311 -14.12 5.79 -38.82
CA MET A 311 -14.56 7.07 -38.27
C MET A 311 -16.04 6.99 -37.89
N ALA A 312 -16.33 6.73 -36.63
CA ALA A 312 -17.54 7.15 -35.91
C ALA A 312 -17.40 6.67 -34.47
N ASP A 313 -17.84 7.51 -33.54
CA ASP A 313 -17.86 7.34 -32.08
C ASP A 313 -16.55 7.66 -31.35
N LEU A 314 -16.26 8.98 -31.29
CA LEU A 314 -15.55 9.54 -30.15
C LEU A 314 -16.34 9.19 -28.86
N PHE A 315 -15.63 8.71 -27.84
CA PHE A 315 -16.08 8.44 -26.46
C PHE A 315 -16.46 6.99 -26.06
N CYS A 316 -15.91 5.96 -26.72
CA CYS A 316 -15.92 4.60 -26.17
C CYS A 316 -14.50 4.05 -25.92
N LEU A 317 -14.22 3.74 -24.65
CA LEU A 317 -13.01 3.06 -24.16
C LEU A 317 -13.00 1.58 -24.58
N SER A 318 -12.60 1.26 -25.82
CA SER A 318 -12.19 -0.11 -26.18
C SER A 318 -11.41 -0.17 -27.50
N ALA A 319 -10.07 -0.14 -27.43
CA ALA A 319 -9.09 -0.66 -28.40
C ALA A 319 -7.68 -0.09 -28.06
N PRO A 320 -6.56 -0.64 -28.58
CA PRO A 320 -5.17 -0.25 -28.26
C PRO A 320 -4.83 1.23 -28.51
N THR A 321 -5.77 1.97 -29.10
CA THR A 321 -5.81 3.43 -29.31
C THR A 321 -6.00 4.25 -28.02
N SER A 322 -6.32 3.63 -26.87
CA SER A 322 -6.57 4.36 -25.61
C SER A 322 -5.30 4.72 -24.82
N ALA A 323 -4.28 3.87 -24.83
CA ALA A 323 -3.10 4.04 -23.97
C ALA A 323 -2.19 5.19 -24.44
N ILE A 324 -1.89 5.25 -25.74
CA ILE A 324 -1.15 6.38 -26.34
C ILE A 324 -1.93 7.69 -26.17
N ARG A 325 -3.26 7.64 -26.30
CA ARG A 325 -4.12 8.80 -26.07
C ARG A 325 -3.97 9.34 -24.65
N ILE A 326 -4.03 8.47 -23.64
CA ILE A 326 -3.82 8.87 -22.24
C ILE A 326 -2.43 9.49 -22.07
N VAL A 327 -1.38 8.91 -22.67
CA VAL A 327 -0.03 9.50 -22.58
C VAL A 327 0.03 10.91 -23.20
N VAL A 328 -0.58 11.12 -24.38
CA VAL A 328 -0.65 12.43 -25.03
C VAL A 328 -1.43 13.44 -24.18
N GLU A 329 -2.56 13.03 -23.59
CA GLU A 329 -3.34 13.86 -22.66
C GLU A 329 -2.52 14.25 -21.42
N VAL A 330 -1.75 13.31 -20.86
CA VAL A 330 -0.85 13.59 -19.73
C VAL A 330 0.26 14.57 -20.14
N LEU A 331 0.91 14.38 -21.28
CA LEU A 331 1.94 15.30 -21.78
C LEU A 331 1.41 16.72 -21.95
N HIS A 332 0.21 16.85 -22.52
CA HIS A 332 -0.48 18.13 -22.66
C HIS A 332 -0.74 18.78 -21.28
N ASN A 333 -1.32 18.03 -20.34
CA ASN A 333 -1.64 18.54 -19.00
C ASN A 333 -0.37 18.83 -18.18
N LEU A 334 0.74 18.13 -18.42
CA LEU A 334 2.04 18.42 -17.82
C LEU A 334 2.60 19.77 -18.29
N LEU A 335 2.45 20.12 -19.57
CA LEU A 335 2.84 21.45 -20.07
C LEU A 335 2.04 22.56 -19.39
N GLN A 336 0.73 22.36 -19.22
CA GLN A 336 -0.11 23.29 -18.46
C GLN A 336 0.34 23.37 -17.00
N CYS A 337 0.58 22.22 -16.37
CA CYS A 337 1.13 22.15 -15.02
C CYS A 337 2.46 22.90 -14.96
N ALA A 338 3.35 22.86 -15.94
CA ALA A 338 4.64 23.57 -15.92
C ALA A 338 4.56 25.08 -16.22
N GLY A 339 3.39 25.64 -16.53
CA GLY A 339 3.25 27.02 -17.01
C GLY A 339 3.75 27.20 -18.46
N LEU A 340 3.85 26.11 -19.22
CA LEU A 340 4.24 26.08 -20.63
C LEU A 340 3.00 26.01 -21.54
N GLU A 341 1.90 26.63 -21.13
CA GLU A 341 0.63 26.64 -21.85
C GLU A 341 0.77 27.16 -23.28
N HIS A 342 1.64 28.14 -23.50
CA HIS A 342 1.92 28.67 -24.84
C HIS A 342 2.47 27.61 -25.80
N LEU A 343 3.29 26.67 -25.31
CA LEU A 343 3.76 25.54 -26.11
C LEU A 343 2.63 24.55 -26.39
N ALA A 344 1.78 24.26 -25.41
CA ALA A 344 0.63 23.40 -25.61
C ALA A 344 -0.34 23.95 -26.68
N HIS A 345 -0.62 25.26 -26.64
CA HIS A 345 -1.43 25.95 -27.64
C HIS A 345 -0.76 26.00 -29.02
N TYR A 346 0.55 26.20 -29.07
CA TYR A 346 1.31 26.14 -30.32
C TYR A 346 1.20 24.75 -30.96
N MET A 347 1.42 23.69 -30.16
CA MET A 347 1.30 22.30 -30.62
C MET A 347 -0.11 21.97 -31.10
N GLU A 348 -1.15 22.45 -30.41
CA GLU A 348 -2.55 22.30 -30.83
C GLU A 348 -2.82 22.99 -32.18
N ARG A 349 -2.40 24.26 -32.32
CA ARG A 349 -2.59 25.04 -33.57
C ARG A 349 -1.93 24.38 -34.78
N HIS A 350 -0.82 23.69 -34.57
CA HIS A 350 -0.08 22.99 -35.62
C HIS A 350 -0.48 21.51 -35.76
N GLY A 351 -1.49 21.05 -35.02
CA GLY A 351 -1.98 19.67 -35.08
C GLY A 351 -0.97 18.62 -34.60
N LEU A 352 0.05 19.01 -33.84
CA LEU A 352 1.15 18.15 -33.40
C LEU A 352 0.67 17.06 -32.44
N TRP A 353 -0.32 17.36 -31.59
CA TRP A 353 -0.95 16.34 -30.72
C TRP A 353 -1.64 15.25 -31.54
N GLY A 354 -2.33 15.63 -32.62
CA GLY A 354 -2.92 14.68 -33.57
C GLY A 354 -1.88 13.81 -34.27
N GLN A 355 -0.72 14.38 -34.61
CA GLN A 355 0.40 13.64 -35.22
C GLN A 355 1.01 12.60 -34.27
N LEU A 356 1.08 12.90 -32.96
CA LEU A 356 1.54 11.97 -31.92
C LEU A 356 0.58 10.78 -31.73
N LEU A 357 -0.72 10.99 -31.93
CA LEU A 357 -1.73 9.94 -31.86
C LEU A 357 -1.69 8.98 -33.08
N GLY A 358 -1.17 9.44 -34.22
CA GLY A 358 -1.07 8.64 -35.44
C GLY A 358 0.21 7.80 -35.47
N ALA A 359 0.07 6.46 -35.52
CA ALA A 359 1.19 5.52 -35.57
C ALA A 359 2.13 5.73 -36.78
N ALA A 360 1.67 6.34 -37.87
CA ALA A 360 2.48 6.64 -39.05
C ALA A 360 3.14 8.03 -38.99
N THR A 361 2.49 9.02 -38.37
CA THR A 361 2.82 10.44 -38.55
C THR A 361 3.99 10.94 -37.70
N TRP A 362 4.18 10.46 -36.47
CA TRP A 362 5.34 10.90 -35.67
C TRP A 362 6.67 10.28 -36.14
N ARG A 363 6.63 9.14 -36.84
CA ARG A 363 7.83 8.53 -37.46
C ARG A 363 8.40 9.36 -38.60
N ASP A 364 7.55 10.11 -39.31
CA ASP A 364 7.97 10.95 -40.43
C ASP A 364 8.47 12.34 -39.98
N GLY A 365 8.16 12.78 -38.76
CA GLY A 365 8.60 14.08 -38.20
C GLY A 365 10.05 14.14 -37.73
N LEU A 366 10.80 13.03 -37.79
CA LEU A 366 12.23 12.93 -37.49
C LEU A 366 13.12 12.94 -38.75
N ARG A 367 12.56 13.25 -39.92
CA ARG A 367 13.31 13.36 -41.19
C ARG A 367 13.71 14.78 -41.52
#